data_AF-A0A9E3K4I3-F1
#
_entry.id   AF-A0A9E3K4I3-F1
#
_cell.length_a   1.000
_cell.length_b   1.000
_cell.length_c   1.000
_cell.angle_alpha   90.00
_cell.angle_beta   90.00
_cell.angle_gamma   90.00
#
_symmetry.space_group_name_H-M   'P 1'
#
loop_
_entity.id
_entity.type
_entity.pdbx_description
1 polymer ?
#
loop_
_entity_poly.entity_id
_entity_poly.type
_entity_poly.pdbx_seq_one_letter_code
_entity_poly.pdbx_strand_id
1 'polypeptide(L)'
;MMRQYDLIERVRRYNPNTDEALLNRAYVYAMKAHGEQKRASGDPYFSHPLEVAAILTDLKLDDATIAAALLHDTIEDTPTTRAEIDQIFGPDIGHLVEGLTKLKRLDLVSREAKQA
;
A
#
# COMPACT_ATOMS: atom_id res chain seq x y z
N MET A 1 14.07 3.70 -8.70
CA MET A 1 12.96 3.51 -7.73
C MET A 1 13.04 4.63 -6.70
N MET A 2 11.91 5.28 -6.38
CA MET A 2 11.84 6.29 -5.32
C MET A 2 12.31 5.68 -4.00
N ARG A 3 13.06 6.41 -3.18
CA ARG A 3 13.47 5.90 -1.86
C ARG A 3 12.46 6.34 -0.80
N GLN A 4 12.47 5.64 0.32
CA GLN A 4 11.65 5.95 1.50
C GLN A 4 11.67 7.44 1.87
N TYR A 5 12.87 8.02 1.96
CA TYR A 5 13.06 9.43 2.28
C TYR A 5 12.41 10.36 1.24
N ASP A 6 12.48 10.00 -0.05
CA ASP A 6 11.94 10.83 -1.13
C ASP A 6 10.40 10.89 -1.07
N LEU A 7 9.74 9.78 -0.70
CA LEU A 7 8.28 9.73 -0.52
C LEU A 7 7.86 10.64 0.65
N ILE A 8 8.51 10.51 1.80
CA ILE A 8 8.17 11.27 3.01
C ILE A 8 8.38 12.76 2.78
N GLU A 9 9.49 13.15 2.16
CA GLU A 9 9.74 14.55 1.81
C GLU A 9 8.66 15.11 0.88
N ARG A 10 8.15 14.30 -0.08
CA ARG A 10 7.06 14.73 -0.94
C ARG A 10 5.76 14.94 -0.16
N VAL A 11 5.43 14.05 0.78
CA VAL A 11 4.25 14.22 1.66
C VAL A 11 4.40 15.47 2.53
N ARG A 12 5.56 15.63 3.18
CA ARG A 12 5.87 16.76 4.07
C ARG A 12 5.72 18.14 3.41
N ARG A 13 5.96 18.23 2.09
CA ARG A 13 5.80 19.48 1.34
C ARG A 13 4.37 20.01 1.30
N TYR A 14 3.35 19.14 1.34
CA TYR A 14 1.95 19.57 1.39
C TYR A 14 1.30 19.32 2.76
N ASN A 15 1.83 18.38 3.55
CA ASN A 15 1.39 18.10 4.92
C ASN A 15 2.60 18.15 5.88
N PRO A 16 2.99 19.34 6.39
CA PRO A 16 4.12 19.47 7.31
C PRO A 16 3.96 18.72 8.64
N ASN A 17 2.73 18.36 9.01
CA ASN A 17 2.41 17.63 10.23
C ASN A 17 2.22 16.12 9.99
N THR A 18 2.69 15.61 8.85
CA THR A 18 2.57 14.21 8.48
C THR A 18 3.17 13.29 9.55
N ASP A 19 2.51 12.16 9.82
CA ASP A 19 3.07 11.10 10.65
C ASP A 19 4.15 10.34 9.85
N GLU A 20 5.36 10.90 9.85
CA GLU A 20 6.51 10.29 9.19
C GLU A 20 6.78 8.86 9.71
N ALA A 21 6.49 8.59 10.99
CA ALA A 21 6.73 7.28 11.57
C ALA A 21 5.76 6.24 11.00
N LEU A 22 4.48 6.60 10.80
CA LEU A 22 3.50 5.76 10.11
C LEU A 22 3.95 5.43 8.68
N LEU A 23 4.30 6.45 7.89
CA LEU A 23 4.71 6.26 6.49
C LEU A 23 6.00 5.43 6.38
N ASN A 24 6.96 5.67 7.27
CA ASN A 24 8.18 4.88 7.37
C ASN A 24 7.88 3.41 7.67
N ARG A 25 7.03 3.14 8.68
CA ARG A 25 6.65 1.77 9.03
C ARG A 25 5.96 1.06 7.86
N ALA A 26 5.03 1.74 7.17
CA ALA A 26 4.29 1.16 6.05
C ALA A 26 5.23 0.81 4.88
N TYR A 27 6.16 1.72 4.54
CA TYR A 27 7.14 1.49 3.48
C TYR A 27 8.02 0.27 3.78
N VAL A 28 8.61 0.22 4.97
CA VAL A 28 9.50 -0.88 5.37
C VAL A 28 8.75 -2.20 5.44
N TYR A 29 7.52 -2.17 5.96
CA TYR A 29 6.69 -3.36 6.07
C TYR A 29 6.34 -3.93 4.70
N ALA A 30 5.79 -3.11 3.79
CA ALA A 30 5.43 -3.55 2.45
C ALA A 30 6.64 -4.07 1.67
N MET A 31 7.79 -3.39 1.76
CA MET A 31 9.03 -3.86 1.13
C MET A 31 9.48 -5.22 1.69
N LYS A 32 9.36 -5.47 3.00
CA LYS A 32 9.69 -6.76 3.61
C LYS A 32 8.68 -7.85 3.24
N ALA A 33 7.40 -7.52 3.26
CA ALA A 33 6.32 -8.46 2.97
C ALA A 33 6.41 -8.99 1.53
N HIS A 34 6.66 -8.09 0.58
CA HIS A 34 6.88 -8.46 -0.81
C HIS A 34 8.27 -9.03 -1.06
N GLY A 35 9.29 -8.70 -0.26
CA GLY A 35 10.59 -9.39 -0.24
C GLY A 35 11.21 -9.60 -1.63
N GLU A 36 11.40 -10.87 -2.01
CA GLU A 36 11.96 -11.28 -3.31
C GLU A 36 10.92 -11.40 -4.44
N GLN A 37 9.65 -11.08 -4.16
CA GLN A 37 8.58 -11.14 -5.15
C GLN A 37 8.87 -10.20 -6.31
N LYS A 38 8.63 -10.69 -7.52
CA LYS A 38 8.83 -9.95 -8.77
C LYS A 38 7.53 -9.84 -9.55
N ARG A 39 7.40 -8.76 -10.32
CA ARG A 39 6.36 -8.61 -11.33
C ARG A 39 6.68 -9.48 -12.55
N ALA A 40 5.71 -9.63 -13.44
CA ALA A 40 5.92 -10.31 -14.73
C ALA A 40 7.02 -9.68 -15.59
N SER A 41 7.31 -8.38 -15.41
CA SER A 41 8.43 -7.68 -16.05
C SER A 41 9.81 -8.08 -15.51
N GLY A 42 9.88 -8.72 -14.34
CA GLY A 42 11.12 -9.02 -13.62
C GLY A 42 11.50 -7.99 -12.55
N ASP A 43 10.81 -6.84 -12.49
CA ASP A 43 11.04 -5.81 -11.47
C ASP A 43 10.55 -6.25 -10.07
N PRO A 44 11.13 -5.74 -8.97
CA PRO A 44 10.63 -6.01 -7.62
C PRO A 44 9.17 -5.59 -7.46
N TYR A 45 8.32 -6.46 -6.90
CA TYR A 45 6.88 -6.20 -6.77
C TYR A 45 6.58 -4.92 -6.00
N PHE A 46 7.38 -4.64 -4.96
CA PHE A 46 7.28 -3.43 -4.15
C PHE A 46 7.35 -2.11 -4.96
N SER A 47 7.88 -2.13 -6.19
CA SER A 47 7.82 -0.94 -7.05
C SER A 47 6.39 -0.46 -7.31
N HIS A 48 5.44 -1.39 -7.43
CA HIS A 48 4.04 -1.08 -7.73
C HIS A 48 3.34 -0.33 -6.59
N PRO A 49 3.27 -0.85 -5.34
CA PRO A 49 2.67 -0.09 -4.23
C PRO A 49 3.32 1.28 -4.02
N LEU A 50 4.63 1.40 -4.27
CA LEU A 50 5.34 2.66 -4.17
C LEU A 50 4.96 3.67 -5.27
N GLU A 51 4.78 3.22 -6.51
CA GLU A 51 4.29 4.07 -7.60
C GLU A 51 2.86 4.56 -7.35
N VAL A 52 1.99 3.69 -6.84
CA VAL A 52 0.64 4.08 -6.41
C VAL A 52 0.70 5.16 -5.32
N ALA A 53 1.50 4.95 -4.27
CA ALA A 53 1.67 5.94 -3.20
C ALA A 53 2.22 7.29 -3.73
N ALA A 54 3.12 7.25 -4.72
CA ALA A 54 3.65 8.45 -5.36
C ALA A 54 2.56 9.24 -6.11
N ILE A 55 1.66 8.57 -6.83
CA ILE A 55 0.51 9.20 -7.50
C ILE A 55 -0.41 9.86 -6.48
N LEU A 56 -0.75 9.15 -5.39
CA LEU A 56 -1.63 9.70 -4.35
C LEU A 56 -0.99 10.88 -3.60
N THR A 57 0.34 10.87 -3.49
CA THR A 57 1.12 12.00 -2.95
C THR A 57 1.01 13.23 -3.85
N ASP A 58 1.01 13.05 -5.18
CA ASP A 58 0.80 14.16 -6.13
C ASP A 58 -0.64 14.73 -6.05
N LEU A 59 -1.60 13.90 -5.60
CA LEU A 59 -2.98 14.31 -5.28
C LEU A 59 -3.14 14.91 -3.86
N LYS A 60 -2.06 14.96 -3.07
CA LYS A 60 -2.03 15.52 -1.71
C LYS A 60 -2.99 14.85 -0.72
N LEU A 61 -3.12 13.53 -0.80
CA LEU A 61 -3.96 12.76 0.14
C LEU A 61 -3.31 12.63 1.53
N ASP A 62 -4.11 12.22 2.51
CA ASP A 62 -3.69 12.11 3.91
C ASP A 62 -2.80 10.88 4.18
N ASP A 63 -2.12 10.90 5.32
CA ASP A 63 -1.12 9.89 5.69
C ASP A 63 -1.69 8.48 5.74
N ALA A 64 -2.95 8.33 6.20
CA ALA A 64 -3.62 7.04 6.24
C ALA A 64 -3.84 6.47 4.84
N THR A 65 -4.21 7.31 3.88
CA THR A 65 -4.35 6.91 2.48
C THR A 65 -3.02 6.52 1.85
N ILE A 66 -1.95 7.29 2.12
CA ILE A 66 -0.60 6.95 1.61
C ILE A 66 -0.11 5.63 2.23
N ALA A 67 -0.30 5.43 3.53
CA ALA A 67 0.03 4.18 4.21
C ALA A 67 -0.77 2.99 3.65
N ALA A 68 -2.08 3.15 3.46
CA ALA A 68 -2.93 2.12 2.87
C ALA A 68 -2.49 1.78 1.44
N ALA A 69 -2.08 2.75 0.63
CA ALA A 69 -1.55 2.52 -0.72
C ALA A 69 -0.26 1.70 -0.73
N LEU A 70 0.66 1.95 0.22
CA LEU A 70 1.86 1.13 0.37
C LEU A 70 1.53 -0.32 0.77
N LEU A 71 0.45 -0.52 1.53
CA LEU A 71 0.07 -1.81 2.12
C LEU A 71 -0.98 -2.59 1.30
N HIS A 72 -1.61 -1.98 0.28
CA HIS A 72 -2.89 -2.46 -0.27
C HIS A 72 -2.90 -3.91 -0.77
N ASP A 73 -1.78 -4.38 -1.32
CA ASP A 73 -1.62 -5.73 -1.87
C ASP A 73 -1.00 -6.71 -0.87
N THR A 74 -0.63 -6.27 0.34
CA THR A 74 0.07 -7.14 1.30
C THR A 74 -0.80 -8.30 1.78
N ILE A 75 -2.07 -8.06 2.12
CA ILE A 75 -3.01 -9.13 2.56
C ILE A 75 -3.31 -10.12 1.42
N GLU A 76 -3.27 -9.66 0.17
CA GLU A 76 -3.65 -10.50 -0.97
C GLU A 76 -2.48 -11.30 -1.52
N ASP A 77 -1.31 -10.68 -1.62
CA ASP A 77 -0.17 -11.20 -2.38
C ASP A 77 0.97 -11.72 -1.49
N THR A 78 0.82 -11.65 -0.16
CA THR A 78 1.83 -12.10 0.82
C THR A 78 1.18 -12.86 1.98
N PRO A 79 1.96 -13.50 2.88
CA PRO A 79 1.44 -14.13 4.10
C PRO A 79 0.88 -13.15 5.15
N THR A 80 0.91 -11.85 4.89
CA THR A 80 0.39 -10.80 5.78
C THR A 80 -1.07 -11.04 6.11
N THR A 81 -1.45 -10.88 7.38
CA THR A 81 -2.85 -11.02 7.82
C THR A 81 -3.46 -9.68 8.21
N ARG A 82 -4.79 -9.58 8.14
CA ARG A 82 -5.54 -8.42 8.67
C ARG A 82 -5.19 -8.12 10.12
N ALA A 83 -5.09 -9.15 10.97
CA ALA A 83 -4.77 -8.99 12.39
C ALA A 83 -3.37 -8.41 12.61
N GLU A 84 -2.40 -8.79 11.77
CA GLU A 84 -1.05 -8.24 11.81
C GLU A 84 -1.03 -6.75 11.42
N ILE A 85 -1.78 -6.36 10.38
CA ILE A 85 -1.93 -4.95 10.01
C ILE A 85 -2.57 -4.15 11.15
N ASP A 86 -3.64 -4.65 11.76
CA ASP A 86 -4.29 -3.99 12.89
C ASP A 86 -3.32 -3.80 14.07
N GLN A 87 -2.47 -4.79 14.35
CA GLN A 87 -1.50 -4.73 15.44
C GLN A 87 -0.40 -3.69 15.20
N ILE A 88 0.07 -3.53 13.97
CA ILE A 88 1.22 -2.67 13.64
C ILE A 88 0.78 -1.24 13.30
N PHE A 89 -0.37 -1.09 12.64
CA PHE A 89 -0.83 0.17 12.06
C PHE A 89 -2.14 0.69 12.66
N GLY A 90 -2.81 -0.11 13.47
CA GLY A 90 -4.10 0.22 14.06
C GLY A 90 -5.29 -0.22 13.19
N PRO A 91 -6.49 -0.29 13.79
CA PRO A 91 -7.67 -0.86 13.15
C PRO A 91 -8.15 -0.03 11.95
N ASP A 92 -7.94 1.28 11.95
CA ASP A 92 -8.40 2.15 10.86
C ASP A 92 -7.63 1.87 9.55
N ILE A 93 -6.31 1.75 9.64
CA ILE A 93 -5.47 1.36 8.48
C ILE A 93 -5.82 -0.06 8.03
N GLY A 94 -6.01 -0.99 8.97
CA GLY A 94 -6.43 -2.35 8.63
C GLY A 94 -7.77 -2.40 7.89
N HIS A 95 -8.74 -1.55 8.27
CA HIS A 95 -10.01 -1.44 7.55
C HIS A 95 -9.82 -0.92 6.12
N LEU A 96 -8.97 0.09 5.91
CA LEU A 96 -8.67 0.61 4.58
C LEU A 96 -8.04 -0.47 3.68
N VAL A 97 -7.01 -1.15 4.18
CA VAL A 97 -6.30 -2.19 3.42
C VAL A 97 -7.23 -3.35 3.08
N GLU A 98 -8.01 -3.84 4.05
CA GLU A 98 -8.97 -4.92 3.80
C GLU A 98 -10.09 -4.51 2.83
N GLY A 99 -10.55 -3.26 2.92
CA GLY A 99 -11.52 -2.70 1.99
C GLY A 99 -11.03 -2.75 0.55
N LEU A 100 -9.77 -2.36 0.30
CA LEU A 100 -9.14 -2.41 -1.02
C LEU A 100 -9.03 -3.85 -1.54
N THR A 101 -8.61 -4.81 -0.71
CA THR A 101 -8.56 -6.23 -1.07
C THR A 101 -9.94 -6.78 -1.46
N LYS A 102 -10.99 -6.43 -0.71
CA LYS A 102 -12.36 -6.87 -0.99
C LYS A 102 -12.90 -6.32 -2.31
N LEU A 103 -12.65 -5.04 -2.60
CA LEU A 103 -13.05 -4.41 -3.87
C LEU A 103 -12.41 -5.11 -5.07
N LYS A 104 -11.10 -5.38 -5.01
CA LYS A 104 -10.37 -6.08 -6.08
C LYS A 104 -10.94 -7.48 -6.34
N ARG A 105 -11.30 -8.23 -5.30
CA ARG A 105 -11.96 -9.55 -5.44
C ARG A 105 -13.34 -9.47 -6.09
N LEU A 106 -14.15 -8.47 -5.74
CA LEU A 106 -15.47 -8.27 -6.37
C LEU A 106 -15.35 -7.95 -7.86
N ASP A 107 -14.35 -7.14 -8.24
CA ASP A 107 -14.07 -6.83 -9.64
C ASP A 107 -13.69 -8.08 -10.44
N LEU A 108 -12.91 -8.99 -9.86
CA LEU A 108 -12.56 -10.26 -10.51
C LEU A 108 -13.80 -11.13 -10.75
N VAL A 109 -14.63 -11.34 -9.72
CA VAL A 109 -15.87 -12.13 -9.82
C VAL A 109 -16.81 -11.53 -10.88
N SER A 110 -16.94 -10.21 -10.92
CA SER A 110 -17.76 -9.49 -11.90
C SER A 110 -17.28 -9.69 -13.34
N ARG A 111 -15.96 -9.79 -13.56
CA ARG A 111 -15.37 -10.02 -14.88
C ARG A 111 -15.54 -11.46 -15.34
N GLU A 112 -15.38 -12.44 -14.45
CA GLU A 112 -15.60 -13.86 -14.74
C GLU A 112 -17.06 -14.14 -15.12
N ALA A 113 -18.02 -13.56 -14.37
CA ALA A 113 -19.45 -13.71 -14.64
C ALA A 113 -19.90 -13.14 -15.99
N LYS A 114 -19.18 -12.15 -16.55
CA LYS A 114 -19.46 -11.58 -17.87
C LYS A 114 -18.86 -12.38 -19.03
N GLN A 115 -17.98 -13.34 -18.75
CA GLN A 115 -17.29 -14.16 -19.74
C GLN A 115 -17.82 -15.60 -19.83
N ALA A 116 -18.76 -15.98 -18.95
CA ALA A 116 -19.50 -17.24 -18.95
C ALA A 116 -20.85 -17.09 -19.67
#